data_AF-A0A535BVS4-F1
#
_entry.id   AF-A0A535BVS4-F1
#
_cell.length_a   1.000
_cell.length_b   1.000
_cell.length_c   1.000
_cell.angle_alpha   90.00
_cell.angle_beta   90.00
_cell.angle_gamma   90.00
#
_symmetry.space_group_name_H-M   'P 1'
#
loop_
_entity.id
_entity.type
_entity.pdbx_description
1 polymer ?
#
loop_
_entity_poly.entity_id
_entity_poly.type
_entity_poly.pdbx_seq_one_letter_code
_entity_poly.pdbx_strand_id
1 'polypeptide(L)'
;MQVRRLIAAIALALGIACNAAGPTAPSGAPSASANALAADRIQLLHTDDIHGRLDYEVVKSGSTSFNQGGMAMVASQVRSLRSRAMPERSMLVDAGDAWQGTFISNANKGEVVTKAMTLMKYDAMAVGNHDFDWGQDVLAQRAKEASFPFLATNVVETKTGKLPSYLKPYVIKDTGLAKVGILGITNPQGNTIVKATSVAGLQFGPATQVQPFLSELQTQADIIVVVAHIGSADAAKLARDVPGIDVIVAGHDHQPIQTGRVEGRTTIVDSGAYTQYLGRLEIIVDPATHKMKDAIRAGELTAVAASQTLQPDPEIAAIVESRRAEAEKYTSRVVGTIKNDLDNPRDECGLGNMITDGILEYGRQQGWRTDVAFYNAAGVRAPLKAGPVTYGQLYQVLPFENTIVNVDLTGAQLKEVFEDASGRAGRLQIGGGKWVYRFLNNPSERVLEATIGGAPLDLARLYHVATIDYLLLGGDGHTWFGKGTNVVYGDIEVDAVAAYMTAHSPLDPKVEGRITQR
;
A
#
# COMPACT_ATOMS: atom_id res chain seq x y z
N MET A 1 -54.40 -17.13 -83.54
CA MET A 1 -55.25 -18.09 -82.80
C MET A 1 -54.33 -19.04 -82.05
N GLN A 2 -54.63 -19.26 -80.76
CA GLN A 2 -53.71 -19.79 -79.75
C GLN A 2 -53.25 -21.23 -79.98
N VAL A 3 -52.10 -21.50 -79.34
CA VAL A 3 -51.45 -22.78 -78.97
C VAL A 3 -50.67 -23.51 -80.07
N ARG A 4 -49.33 -23.46 -79.94
CA ARG A 4 -48.37 -24.60 -79.90
C ARG A 4 -46.96 -24.10 -80.24
N ARG A 5 -45.96 -24.40 -79.39
CA ARG A 5 -44.70 -25.10 -79.76
C ARG A 5 -43.70 -25.16 -78.60
N LEU A 6 -43.20 -26.38 -78.37
CA LEU A 6 -42.01 -26.79 -77.64
C LEU A 6 -40.71 -26.25 -78.28
N ILE A 7 -39.62 -26.19 -77.50
CA ILE A 7 -38.24 -26.70 -77.72
C ILE A 7 -37.50 -26.45 -76.37
N ALA A 8 -37.02 -27.41 -75.56
CA ALA A 8 -36.17 -28.60 -75.69
C ALA A 8 -34.64 -28.33 -75.60
N ALA A 9 -34.01 -28.82 -74.53
CA ALA A 9 -32.67 -29.48 -74.45
C ALA A 9 -32.40 -29.86 -72.97
N ILE A 10 -32.55 -31.13 -72.52
CA ILE A 10 -31.62 -32.29 -72.61
C ILE A 10 -30.34 -32.06 -71.77
N ALA A 11 -30.28 -32.58 -70.53
CA ALA A 11 -29.58 -33.83 -70.09
C ALA A 11 -28.07 -33.60 -69.84
N LEU A 12 -27.32 -34.26 -68.95
CA LEU A 12 -27.49 -35.18 -67.82
C LEU A 12 -26.06 -35.27 -67.22
N ALA A 13 -25.98 -35.24 -65.89
CA ALA A 13 -24.94 -35.76 -64.97
C ALA A 13 -23.47 -35.93 -65.44
N LEU A 14 -22.51 -35.47 -64.61
CA LEU A 14 -21.83 -36.32 -63.61
C LEU A 14 -20.80 -35.52 -62.79
N GLY A 15 -20.94 -35.61 -61.46
CA GLY A 15 -19.87 -35.74 -60.48
C GLY A 15 -18.86 -34.61 -60.31
N ILE A 16 -18.93 -33.90 -59.18
CA ILE A 16 -17.77 -33.66 -58.30
C ILE A 16 -18.31 -33.58 -56.87
N ALA A 17 -17.67 -34.35 -55.98
CA ALA A 17 -17.96 -34.45 -54.58
C ALA A 17 -17.84 -33.08 -53.87
N CYS A 18 -18.84 -32.72 -53.08
CA CYS A 18 -18.72 -31.71 -52.04
C CYS A 18 -17.79 -32.25 -50.94
N ASN A 19 -16.55 -31.76 -50.91
CA ASN A 19 -15.77 -31.76 -49.66
C ASN A 19 -15.92 -30.39 -49.02
N ALA A 20 -16.51 -30.38 -47.84
CA ALA A 20 -16.67 -29.21 -47.00
C ALA A 20 -15.29 -28.68 -46.56
N ALA A 21 -14.89 -27.52 -47.07
CA ALA A 21 -13.83 -26.73 -46.48
C ALA A 21 -14.44 -25.84 -45.39
N GLY A 22 -14.28 -26.23 -44.14
CA GLY A 22 -14.52 -25.36 -42.99
C GLY A 22 -13.58 -24.16 -42.99
N PRO A 23 -13.92 -23.07 -42.27
CA PRO A 23 -13.08 -21.88 -42.22
C PRO A 23 -11.75 -22.25 -41.55
N THR A 24 -10.67 -22.15 -42.32
CA THR A 24 -9.31 -22.28 -41.82
C THR A 24 -9.04 -21.15 -40.83
N ALA A 25 -8.80 -21.52 -39.58
CA ALA A 25 -8.30 -20.60 -38.56
C ALA A 25 -6.98 -19.97 -39.06
N PRO A 26 -6.78 -18.65 -38.91
CA PRO A 26 -5.48 -18.06 -39.20
C PRO A 26 -4.49 -18.56 -38.15
N SER A 27 -3.69 -19.55 -38.53
CA SER A 27 -2.50 -19.99 -37.80
C SER A 27 -1.37 -18.98 -38.03
N GLY A 28 -1.54 -17.79 -37.46
CA GLY A 28 -0.46 -16.83 -37.27
C GLY A 28 0.07 -16.98 -35.86
N ALA A 29 1.09 -17.83 -35.66
CA ALA A 29 1.94 -17.67 -34.48
C ALA A 29 2.51 -16.24 -34.53
N PRO A 30 2.37 -15.43 -33.47
CA PRO A 30 2.96 -14.10 -33.48
C PRO A 30 4.47 -14.25 -33.68
N SER A 31 4.99 -13.55 -34.68
CA SER A 31 6.42 -13.44 -34.94
C SER A 31 7.15 -13.05 -33.66
N ALA A 32 8.00 -13.93 -33.13
CA ALA A 32 8.95 -13.60 -32.09
C ALA A 32 9.96 -12.59 -32.64
N SER A 33 9.74 -11.29 -32.42
CA SER A 33 10.77 -10.24 -32.33
C SER A 33 10.15 -8.85 -32.27
N ALA A 34 9.72 -8.46 -31.07
CA ALA A 34 9.85 -7.09 -30.60
C ALA A 34 10.02 -7.15 -29.07
N ASN A 35 11.28 -7.21 -28.65
CA ASN A 35 11.77 -7.14 -27.26
C ASN A 35 11.69 -8.42 -26.42
N ALA A 36 12.37 -9.50 -26.86
CA ALA A 36 12.76 -10.59 -25.97
C ALA A 36 13.87 -10.13 -25.00
N LEU A 37 13.91 -10.68 -23.78
CA LEU A 37 14.98 -10.43 -22.81
C LEU A 37 16.31 -10.90 -23.39
N ALA A 38 17.34 -10.04 -23.36
CA ALA A 38 18.66 -10.40 -23.90
C ALA A 38 19.33 -11.54 -23.10
N ALA A 39 20.18 -12.31 -23.77
CA ALA A 39 20.75 -13.55 -23.23
C ALA A 39 21.70 -13.35 -22.04
N ASP A 40 22.21 -12.14 -21.83
CA ASP A 40 23.06 -11.72 -20.71
C ASP A 40 22.25 -11.03 -19.59
N ARG A 41 20.92 -11.16 -19.58
CA ARG A 41 20.04 -10.43 -18.65
C ARG A 41 19.24 -11.33 -17.72
N ILE A 42 19.02 -10.80 -16.53
CA ILE A 42 17.99 -11.23 -15.58
C ILE A 42 16.97 -10.09 -15.46
N GLN A 43 15.69 -10.41 -15.52
CA GLN A 43 14.60 -9.48 -15.29
C GLN A 43 14.16 -9.54 -13.82
N LEU A 44 14.16 -8.39 -13.16
CA LEU A 44 13.57 -8.19 -11.84
C LEU A 44 12.32 -7.32 -12.00
N LEU A 45 11.17 -7.95 -11.85
CA LEU A 45 9.90 -7.24 -11.72
C LEU A 45 9.66 -6.92 -10.25
N HIS A 46 9.09 -5.76 -9.96
CA HIS A 46 8.79 -5.41 -8.58
C HIS A 46 7.49 -4.61 -8.45
N THR A 47 6.86 -4.80 -7.30
CA THR A 47 5.80 -3.95 -6.75
C THR A 47 6.19 -3.51 -5.34
N ASP A 48 5.49 -2.53 -4.84
CA ASP A 48 5.54 -2.01 -3.47
C ASP A 48 4.16 -1.42 -3.17
N ASP A 49 3.83 -1.37 -1.87
CA ASP A 49 2.68 -0.63 -1.36
C ASP A 49 1.41 -0.92 -2.17
N ILE A 50 1.14 -2.22 -2.44
CA ILE A 50 -0.09 -2.68 -3.13
C ILE A 50 -1.30 -2.25 -2.32
N HIS A 51 -1.18 -2.34 -0.99
CA HIS A 51 -2.04 -1.63 -0.06
C HIS A 51 -3.52 -2.04 -0.26
N GLY A 52 -3.75 -3.31 -0.59
CA GLY A 52 -5.07 -3.88 -0.83
C GLY A 52 -5.74 -3.47 -2.13
N ARG A 53 -5.07 -2.80 -3.08
CA ARG A 53 -5.62 -2.40 -4.39
C ARG A 53 -5.72 -3.59 -5.35
N LEU A 54 -6.59 -4.53 -4.97
CA LEU A 54 -6.98 -5.69 -5.78
C LEU A 54 -7.70 -5.27 -7.06
N ASP A 55 -8.49 -4.22 -6.96
CA ASP A 55 -9.29 -3.66 -8.04
C ASP A 55 -8.65 -2.40 -8.65
N TYR A 56 -9.08 -2.05 -9.86
CA TYR A 56 -8.64 -0.84 -10.54
C TYR A 56 -9.37 0.40 -10.00
N GLU A 57 -8.72 1.55 -10.16
CA GLU A 57 -9.34 2.87 -9.96
C GLU A 57 -9.74 3.47 -11.32
N VAL A 58 -10.86 4.20 -11.34
CA VAL A 58 -11.29 4.95 -12.52
C VAL A 58 -10.66 6.34 -12.48
N VAL A 59 -9.67 6.57 -13.33
CA VAL A 59 -8.96 7.84 -13.44
C VAL A 59 -9.61 8.69 -14.51
N LYS A 60 -9.97 9.94 -14.16
CA LYS A 60 -10.49 10.93 -15.11
C LYS A 60 -9.36 11.80 -15.65
N SER A 61 -9.31 11.97 -16.96
CA SER A 61 -8.35 12.83 -17.66
C SER A 61 -9.08 13.69 -18.68
N GLY A 62 -9.41 14.92 -18.29
CA GLY A 62 -10.24 15.80 -19.11
C GLY A 62 -11.64 15.21 -19.34
N SER A 63 -12.03 15.02 -20.59
CA SER A 63 -13.32 14.40 -20.97
C SER A 63 -13.27 12.87 -21.06
N THR A 64 -12.12 12.24 -20.83
CA THR A 64 -11.97 10.78 -20.89
C THR A 64 -11.75 10.18 -19.50
N SER A 65 -11.98 8.88 -19.37
CA SER A 65 -11.61 8.11 -18.20
C SER A 65 -10.99 6.78 -18.60
N PHE A 66 -10.10 6.26 -17.77
CA PHE A 66 -9.48 4.96 -17.95
C PHE A 66 -9.32 4.24 -16.61
N ASN A 67 -9.20 2.92 -16.66
CA ASN A 67 -8.97 2.09 -15.49
C ASN A 67 -7.46 1.96 -15.26
N GLN A 68 -6.99 2.34 -14.07
CA GLN A 68 -5.60 2.22 -13.66
C GLN A 68 -5.46 1.27 -12.47
N GLY A 69 -4.40 0.48 -12.45
CA GLY A 69 -4.11 -0.50 -11.41
C GLY A 69 -4.97 -1.76 -11.49
N GLY A 70 -5.07 -2.43 -10.35
CA GLY A 70 -5.76 -3.70 -10.16
C GLY A 70 -4.86 -4.91 -10.40
N MET A 71 -4.84 -5.83 -9.44
CA MET A 71 -3.97 -7.02 -9.45
C MET A 71 -4.20 -7.93 -10.67
N ALA A 72 -5.42 -7.96 -11.22
CA ALA A 72 -5.69 -8.71 -12.45
C ALA A 72 -4.92 -8.14 -13.67
N MET A 73 -4.78 -6.82 -13.75
CA MET A 73 -3.99 -6.17 -14.80
C MET A 73 -2.48 -6.35 -14.57
N VAL A 74 -2.02 -6.23 -13.31
CA VAL A 74 -0.62 -6.53 -12.95
C VAL A 74 -0.26 -7.96 -13.36
N ALA A 75 -1.12 -8.94 -13.06
CA ALA A 75 -0.91 -10.34 -13.43
C ALA A 75 -0.75 -10.54 -14.93
N SER A 76 -1.58 -9.90 -15.74
CA SER A 76 -1.46 -9.93 -17.21
C SER A 76 -0.16 -9.31 -17.70
N GLN A 77 0.26 -8.17 -17.12
CA GLN A 77 1.54 -7.53 -17.47
C GLN A 77 2.72 -8.43 -17.10
N VAL A 78 2.74 -8.98 -15.89
CA VAL A 78 3.75 -9.95 -15.42
C VAL A 78 3.81 -11.16 -16.35
N ARG A 79 2.66 -11.73 -16.74
CA ARG A 79 2.61 -12.87 -17.69
C ARG A 79 3.18 -12.50 -19.05
N SER A 80 2.83 -11.32 -19.59
CA SER A 80 3.34 -10.82 -20.87
C SER A 80 4.85 -10.55 -20.83
N LEU A 81 5.37 -10.06 -19.70
CA LEU A 81 6.80 -9.83 -19.49
C LEU A 81 7.57 -11.13 -19.33
N ARG A 82 7.00 -12.09 -18.61
CA ARG A 82 7.58 -13.43 -18.45
C ARG A 82 7.58 -14.25 -19.74
N SER A 83 6.57 -14.12 -20.60
CA SER A 83 6.56 -14.82 -21.90
C SER A 83 7.62 -14.32 -22.87
N ARG A 84 8.16 -13.11 -22.64
CA ARG A 84 9.28 -12.52 -23.40
C ARG A 84 10.64 -12.79 -22.75
N ALA A 85 10.67 -13.43 -21.58
CA ALA A 85 11.88 -13.84 -20.88
C ALA A 85 11.96 -15.38 -20.83
N MET A 86 13.12 -15.91 -20.44
CA MET A 86 13.17 -17.31 -20.01
C MET A 86 12.54 -17.40 -18.60
N PRO A 87 11.69 -18.39 -18.30
CA PRO A 87 10.95 -18.47 -17.04
C PRO A 87 11.82 -18.35 -15.78
N GLU A 88 13.02 -18.93 -15.80
CA GLU A 88 14.00 -18.91 -14.72
C GLU A 88 14.74 -17.57 -14.57
N ARG A 89 14.72 -16.72 -15.60
CA ARG A 89 15.41 -15.42 -15.63
C ARG A 89 14.51 -14.23 -15.31
N SER A 90 13.29 -14.47 -14.84
CA SER A 90 12.33 -13.42 -14.53
C SER A 90 11.79 -13.60 -13.11
N MET A 91 12.29 -12.76 -12.21
CA MET A 91 11.87 -12.72 -10.82
C MET A 91 10.78 -11.67 -10.61
N LEU A 92 9.93 -11.87 -9.61
CA LEU A 92 8.94 -10.90 -9.16
C LEU A 92 8.99 -10.76 -7.64
N VAL A 93 9.25 -9.56 -7.14
CA VAL A 93 9.34 -9.29 -5.69
C VAL A 93 8.40 -8.17 -5.28
N ASP A 94 8.04 -8.13 -4.00
CA ASP A 94 7.24 -7.05 -3.42
C ASP A 94 7.94 -6.41 -2.22
N ALA A 95 7.97 -5.08 -2.14
CA ALA A 95 8.64 -4.35 -1.07
C ALA A 95 7.80 -4.14 0.22
N GLY A 96 6.65 -4.78 0.36
CA GLY A 96 5.83 -4.75 1.58
C GLY A 96 4.64 -3.80 1.50
N ASP A 97 3.84 -3.79 2.57
CA ASP A 97 2.56 -3.06 2.68
C ASP A 97 1.55 -3.52 1.60
N ALA A 98 1.44 -4.83 1.43
CA ALA A 98 0.60 -5.38 0.37
C ALA A 98 -0.89 -5.36 0.73
N TRP A 99 -1.25 -5.46 2.01
CA TRP A 99 -2.59 -5.87 2.42
C TRP A 99 -3.54 -4.73 2.78
N GLN A 100 -3.16 -3.85 3.70
CA GLN A 100 -4.09 -2.88 4.27
C GLN A 100 -4.46 -1.80 3.26
N GLY A 101 -5.73 -1.39 3.18
CA GLY A 101 -6.09 -0.09 2.60
C GLY A 101 -7.45 -0.03 1.91
N THR A 102 -7.93 -1.13 1.31
CA THR A 102 -9.27 -1.18 0.71
C THR A 102 -10.15 -2.18 1.47
N PHE A 103 -11.47 -1.94 1.49
CA PHE A 103 -12.41 -2.85 2.14
C PHE A 103 -12.31 -4.29 1.59
N ILE A 104 -12.13 -4.45 0.27
CA ILE A 104 -12.02 -5.74 -0.42
C ILE A 104 -10.84 -6.57 0.12
N SER A 105 -9.75 -5.93 0.55
CA SER A 105 -8.61 -6.61 1.17
C SER A 105 -8.80 -6.75 2.69
N ASN A 106 -9.19 -5.67 3.36
CA ASN A 106 -9.26 -5.62 4.82
C ASN A 106 -10.28 -6.61 5.40
N ALA A 107 -11.44 -6.78 4.75
CA ALA A 107 -12.49 -7.69 5.21
C ALA A 107 -12.04 -9.17 5.27
N ASN A 108 -10.93 -9.53 4.61
CA ASN A 108 -10.29 -10.85 4.70
C ASN A 108 -8.84 -10.79 5.19
N LYS A 109 -8.41 -9.64 5.72
CA LYS A 109 -7.09 -9.44 6.33
C LYS A 109 -5.96 -9.88 5.39
N GLY A 110 -6.01 -9.43 4.14
CA GLY A 110 -4.98 -9.67 3.12
C GLY A 110 -5.02 -11.03 2.41
N GLU A 111 -5.91 -11.96 2.78
CA GLU A 111 -5.97 -13.32 2.19
C GLU A 111 -6.02 -13.29 0.65
N VAL A 112 -6.88 -12.43 0.10
CA VAL A 112 -7.10 -12.36 -1.33
C VAL A 112 -5.92 -11.73 -2.06
N VAL A 113 -5.25 -10.77 -1.43
CA VAL A 113 -4.00 -10.19 -1.96
C VAL A 113 -2.92 -11.27 -2.00
N THR A 114 -2.70 -11.99 -0.89
CA THR A 114 -1.74 -13.10 -0.82
C THR A 114 -2.03 -14.17 -1.87
N LYS A 115 -3.31 -14.50 -2.08
CA LYS A 115 -3.73 -15.45 -3.11
C LYS A 115 -3.41 -14.94 -4.52
N ALA A 116 -3.70 -13.68 -4.84
CA ALA A 116 -3.38 -13.09 -6.13
C ALA A 116 -1.86 -13.10 -6.38
N MET A 117 -1.05 -12.72 -5.38
CA MET A 117 0.41 -12.79 -5.45
C MET A 117 0.91 -14.24 -5.65
N THR A 118 0.29 -15.22 -4.99
CA THR A 118 0.60 -16.64 -5.16
C THR A 118 0.34 -17.12 -6.58
N LEU A 119 -0.82 -16.76 -7.16
CA LEU A 119 -1.16 -17.06 -8.57
C LEU A 119 -0.19 -16.37 -9.54
N MET A 120 0.26 -15.17 -9.19
CA MET A 120 1.29 -14.43 -9.90
C MET A 120 2.70 -14.97 -9.68
N LYS A 121 2.91 -15.99 -8.84
CA LYS A 121 4.22 -16.59 -8.56
C LYS A 121 5.27 -15.53 -8.19
N TYR A 122 5.00 -14.71 -7.18
CA TYR A 122 6.06 -13.89 -6.56
C TYR A 122 7.18 -14.82 -6.06
N ASP A 123 8.41 -14.33 -6.07
CA ASP A 123 9.60 -15.05 -5.60
C ASP A 123 9.91 -14.70 -4.13
N ALA A 124 9.57 -13.48 -3.69
CA ALA A 124 9.71 -13.04 -2.30
C ALA A 124 8.88 -11.76 -2.06
N MET A 125 8.59 -11.49 -0.79
CA MET A 125 8.01 -10.23 -0.33
C MET A 125 8.74 -9.78 0.94
N ALA A 126 9.23 -8.54 1.00
CA ALA A 126 9.61 -7.96 2.28
C ALA A 126 8.34 -7.65 3.08
N VAL A 127 8.38 -7.81 4.40
CA VAL A 127 7.22 -7.46 5.24
C VAL A 127 7.27 -5.97 5.56
N GLY A 128 6.21 -5.26 5.21
CA GLY A 128 6.01 -3.85 5.57
C GLY A 128 5.31 -3.68 6.92
N ASN A 129 5.10 -2.43 7.33
CA ASN A 129 4.41 -2.12 8.59
C ASN A 129 2.93 -2.54 8.56
N HIS A 130 2.24 -2.31 7.46
CA HIS A 130 0.80 -2.59 7.32
C HIS A 130 0.48 -4.08 7.17
N ASP A 131 1.49 -4.92 6.89
CA ASP A 131 1.33 -6.37 6.92
C ASP A 131 1.20 -6.90 8.36
N PHE A 132 1.50 -6.08 9.38
CA PHE A 132 1.28 -6.41 10.79
C PHE A 132 -0.07 -5.90 11.33
N ASP A 133 -0.89 -5.17 10.58
CA ASP A 133 -2.06 -4.45 11.15
C ASP A 133 -3.04 -5.37 11.89
N TRP A 134 -3.21 -6.61 11.41
CA TRP A 134 -4.07 -7.63 12.05
C TRP A 134 -3.32 -8.60 12.98
N GLY A 135 -2.07 -8.29 13.33
CA GLY A 135 -1.26 -9.05 14.27
C GLY A 135 -0.43 -10.18 13.65
N GLN A 136 0.52 -10.66 14.45
CA GLN A 136 1.50 -11.68 14.06
C GLN A 136 0.86 -13.01 13.64
N ASP A 137 -0.27 -13.40 14.24
CA ASP A 137 -0.96 -14.65 13.90
C ASP A 137 -1.52 -14.62 12.47
N VAL A 138 -2.08 -13.48 12.06
CA VAL A 138 -2.57 -13.30 10.67
C VAL A 138 -1.39 -13.28 9.72
N LEU A 139 -0.33 -12.53 10.02
CA LEU A 139 0.90 -12.51 9.21
C LEU A 139 1.48 -13.91 9.03
N ALA A 140 1.58 -14.69 10.12
CA ALA A 140 2.05 -16.07 10.10
C ALA A 140 1.14 -17.00 9.28
N GLN A 141 -0.18 -16.76 9.32
CA GLN A 141 -1.14 -17.51 8.53
C GLN A 141 -1.00 -17.20 7.03
N ARG A 142 -0.88 -15.93 6.64
CA ARG A 142 -0.65 -15.52 5.24
C ARG A 142 0.68 -16.05 4.71
N ALA A 143 1.73 -16.08 5.54
CA ALA A 143 3.03 -16.67 5.18
C ALA A 143 2.93 -18.19 4.89
N LYS A 144 2.00 -18.92 5.52
CA LYS A 144 1.75 -20.34 5.23
C LYS A 144 0.95 -20.56 3.94
N GLU A 145 0.06 -19.62 3.62
CA GLU A 145 -0.79 -19.68 2.42
C GLU A 145 -0.03 -19.23 1.16
N ALA A 146 0.97 -18.36 1.31
CA ALA A 146 1.82 -17.90 0.22
C ALA A 146 2.71 -19.03 -0.32
N SER A 147 2.85 -19.11 -1.66
CA SER A 147 3.85 -19.99 -2.29
C SER A 147 5.27 -19.40 -2.27
N PHE A 148 5.45 -18.26 -1.62
CA PHE A 148 6.69 -17.48 -1.59
C PHE A 148 6.96 -17.01 -0.16
N PRO A 149 8.23 -16.84 0.23
CA PRO A 149 8.57 -16.48 1.59
C PRO A 149 8.42 -14.97 1.84
N PHE A 150 8.05 -14.67 3.08
CA PHE A 150 8.09 -13.32 3.63
C PHE A 150 9.46 -13.07 4.26
N LEU A 151 10.05 -11.93 3.93
CA LEU A 151 11.44 -11.63 4.24
C LEU A 151 11.58 -10.49 5.22
N ALA A 152 12.45 -10.68 6.21
CA ALA A 152 12.96 -9.64 7.09
C ALA A 152 14.28 -10.10 7.72
N THR A 153 15.25 -9.19 7.80
CA THR A 153 16.53 -9.40 8.49
C THR A 153 16.60 -8.69 9.83
N ASN A 154 15.77 -7.68 10.04
CA ASN A 154 15.83 -6.75 11.17
C ASN A 154 14.61 -6.84 12.11
N VAL A 155 13.83 -7.92 12.08
CA VAL A 155 12.69 -8.13 12.98
C VAL A 155 12.96 -9.34 13.85
N VAL A 156 13.11 -9.15 15.15
CA VAL A 156 13.40 -10.24 16.09
C VAL A 156 12.39 -10.33 17.21
N GLU A 157 12.14 -11.54 17.70
CA GLU A 157 11.41 -11.74 18.94
C GLU A 157 12.25 -11.29 20.14
N THR A 158 11.74 -10.39 20.95
CA THR A 158 12.43 -9.85 22.14
C THR A 158 12.90 -10.92 23.13
N LYS A 159 12.17 -12.03 23.24
CA LYS A 159 12.49 -13.14 24.16
C LYS A 159 13.65 -14.00 23.69
N THR A 160 13.80 -14.19 22.38
CA THR A 160 14.75 -15.17 21.81
C THR A 160 15.89 -14.50 21.06
N GLY A 161 15.73 -13.25 20.64
CA GLY A 161 16.65 -12.54 19.74
C GLY A 161 16.69 -13.11 18.32
N LYS A 162 15.75 -14.00 17.96
CA LYS A 162 15.70 -14.68 16.66
C LYS A 162 14.60 -14.10 15.78
N LEU A 163 14.73 -14.30 14.47
CA LEU A 163 13.64 -14.03 13.53
C LEU A 163 12.41 -14.88 13.91
N PRO A 164 11.19 -14.31 13.86
CA PRO A 164 9.96 -15.09 13.95
C PRO A 164 9.94 -16.21 12.90
N SER A 165 9.39 -17.37 13.25
CA SER A 165 9.44 -18.58 12.39
C SER A 165 8.72 -18.45 11.05
N TYR A 166 7.81 -17.47 10.92
CA TYR A 166 7.08 -17.17 9.70
C TYR A 166 7.85 -16.21 8.76
N LEU A 167 9.01 -15.72 9.18
CA LEU A 167 9.90 -14.88 8.38
C LEU A 167 11.17 -15.64 8.01
N LYS A 168 11.77 -15.28 6.88
CA LYS A 168 13.12 -15.70 6.49
C LYS A 168 14.00 -14.47 6.27
N PRO A 169 15.32 -14.56 6.49
CA PRO A 169 16.20 -13.43 6.20
C PRO A 169 16.32 -13.20 4.69
N TYR A 170 16.42 -14.29 3.93
CA TYR A 170 16.66 -14.26 2.49
C TYR A 170 16.18 -15.52 1.76
N VAL A 171 16.22 -15.46 0.44
CA VAL A 171 16.15 -16.62 -0.47
C VAL A 171 17.30 -16.55 -1.48
N ILE A 172 17.66 -17.68 -2.09
CA ILE A 172 18.55 -17.71 -3.26
C ILE A 172 17.77 -18.27 -4.44
N LYS A 173 17.80 -17.55 -5.56
CA LYS A 173 17.21 -17.97 -6.83
C LYS A 173 18.33 -18.26 -7.83
N ASP A 174 18.39 -19.49 -8.33
CA ASP A 174 19.22 -19.81 -9.49
C ASP A 174 18.46 -19.43 -10.76
N THR A 175 19.03 -18.52 -11.54
CA THR A 175 18.44 -18.05 -12.81
C THR A 175 19.01 -18.78 -14.04
N GLY A 176 19.90 -19.75 -13.82
CA GLY A 176 20.72 -20.38 -14.86
C GLY A 176 21.84 -19.48 -15.40
N LEU A 177 21.80 -18.17 -15.13
CA LEU A 177 22.83 -17.20 -15.52
C LEU A 177 23.66 -16.73 -14.32
N ALA A 178 23.02 -16.55 -13.17
CA ALA A 178 23.63 -16.21 -11.89
C ALA A 178 22.72 -16.64 -10.74
N LYS A 179 23.29 -16.91 -9.57
CA LYS A 179 22.54 -17.06 -8.32
C LYS A 179 22.25 -15.68 -7.74
N VAL A 180 20.96 -15.35 -7.58
CA VAL A 180 20.52 -14.09 -7.01
C VAL A 180 20.08 -14.32 -5.57
N GLY A 181 20.77 -13.68 -4.64
CA GLY A 181 20.38 -13.63 -3.24
C GLY A 181 19.42 -12.47 -2.99
N ILE A 182 18.26 -12.73 -2.39
CA ILE A 182 17.22 -11.72 -2.13
C ILE A 182 17.02 -11.62 -0.61
N LEU A 183 17.34 -10.47 -0.01
CA LEU A 183 17.15 -10.21 1.43
C LEU A 183 15.95 -9.29 1.68
N GLY A 184 15.33 -9.42 2.85
CA GLY A 184 14.24 -8.54 3.29
C GLY A 184 14.64 -7.55 4.36
N ILE A 185 14.08 -6.34 4.33
CA ILE A 185 14.14 -5.36 5.42
C ILE A 185 12.74 -4.82 5.67
N THR A 186 12.32 -4.82 6.93
CA THR A 186 11.09 -4.16 7.38
C THR A 186 11.43 -2.77 7.91
N ASN A 187 10.51 -1.81 7.84
CA ASN A 187 10.73 -0.46 8.33
C ASN A 187 11.23 -0.47 9.81
N PRO A 188 12.41 0.12 10.11
CA PRO A 188 12.94 0.18 11.48
C PRO A 188 12.01 0.87 12.50
N GLN A 189 11.04 1.65 12.03
CA GLN A 189 10.05 2.36 12.85
C GLN A 189 8.82 1.50 13.19
N GLY A 190 8.82 0.19 12.89
CA GLY A 190 7.66 -0.68 13.10
C GLY A 190 7.04 -0.61 14.52
N ASN A 191 7.85 -0.47 15.57
CA ASN A 191 7.37 -0.29 16.96
C ASN A 191 6.55 0.99 17.17
N THR A 192 6.67 2.00 16.30
CA THR A 192 5.99 3.30 16.44
C THR A 192 4.90 3.50 15.38
N ILE A 193 5.01 2.88 14.21
CA ILE A 193 4.06 3.06 13.10
C ILE A 193 3.06 1.91 12.93
N VAL A 194 3.19 0.86 13.75
CA VAL A 194 2.23 -0.25 13.83
C VAL A 194 1.58 -0.23 15.21
N LYS A 195 0.31 -0.62 15.27
CA LYS A 195 -0.42 -0.77 16.53
C LYS A 195 0.35 -1.69 17.49
N ALA A 196 0.65 -1.18 18.70
CA ALA A 196 1.55 -1.85 19.65
C ALA A 196 1.12 -3.28 20.01
N THR A 197 -0.19 -3.54 20.08
CA THR A 197 -0.73 -4.89 20.35
C THR A 197 -0.43 -5.87 19.22
N SER A 198 -0.37 -5.40 17.98
CA SER A 198 -0.13 -6.25 16.81
C SER A 198 1.32 -6.72 16.71
N VAL A 199 2.26 -5.94 17.24
CA VAL A 199 3.70 -6.23 17.23
C VAL A 199 4.26 -6.53 18.62
N ALA A 200 3.40 -6.83 19.59
CA ALA A 200 3.81 -7.12 20.96
C ALA A 200 4.84 -8.25 21.00
N GLY A 201 5.96 -8.01 21.69
CA GLY A 201 7.05 -8.97 21.80
C GLY A 201 8.04 -8.98 20.63
N LEU A 202 7.86 -8.13 19.60
CA LEU A 202 8.83 -7.93 18.52
C LEU A 202 9.70 -6.69 18.75
N GLN A 203 10.89 -6.71 18.17
CA GLN A 203 11.80 -5.58 18.07
C GLN A 203 12.22 -5.39 16.63
N PHE A 204 12.11 -4.15 16.15
CA PHE A 204 12.49 -3.73 14.81
C PHE A 204 13.84 -3.01 14.91
N GLY A 205 14.88 -3.62 14.34
CA GLY A 205 16.25 -3.12 14.33
C GLY A 205 16.54 -2.19 13.15
N PRO A 206 17.70 -1.51 13.15
CA PRO A 206 18.10 -0.69 12.03
C PRO A 206 18.30 -1.52 10.76
N ALA A 207 18.07 -0.91 9.59
CA ALA A 207 18.23 -1.57 8.29
C ALA A 207 19.64 -2.16 8.07
N THR A 208 20.67 -1.62 8.74
CA THR A 208 22.05 -2.13 8.69
C THR A 208 22.22 -3.53 9.29
N GLN A 209 21.21 -4.06 10.01
CA GLN A 209 21.19 -5.46 10.45
C GLN A 209 21.15 -6.47 9.30
N VAL A 210 20.99 -6.04 8.06
CA VAL A 210 21.17 -6.87 6.87
C VAL A 210 22.62 -7.34 6.68
N GLN A 211 23.62 -6.62 7.22
CA GLN A 211 25.06 -6.84 6.94
C GLN A 211 25.56 -8.27 7.25
N PRO A 212 25.21 -8.94 8.36
CA PRO A 212 25.66 -10.31 8.62
C PRO A 212 25.11 -11.29 7.58
N PHE A 213 23.82 -11.17 7.23
CA PHE A 213 23.18 -12.01 6.22
C PHE A 213 23.73 -11.74 4.81
N LEU A 214 24.01 -10.47 4.49
CA LEU A 214 24.70 -10.09 3.26
C LEU A 214 26.05 -10.80 3.13
N SER A 215 26.85 -10.77 4.21
CA SER A 215 28.19 -11.37 4.23
C SER A 215 28.14 -12.89 4.03
N GLU A 216 27.15 -13.55 4.62
CA GLU A 216 26.87 -14.97 4.37
C GLU A 216 26.48 -15.22 2.90
N LEU A 217 25.55 -14.42 2.38
CA LEU A 217 24.97 -14.62 1.06
C LEU A 217 25.98 -14.37 -0.07
N GLN A 218 26.95 -13.46 0.13
CA GLN A 218 28.04 -13.20 -0.82
C GLN A 218 28.91 -14.43 -1.11
N THR A 219 28.90 -15.45 -0.26
CA THR A 219 29.61 -16.72 -0.50
C THR A 219 28.80 -17.73 -1.33
N GLN A 220 27.49 -17.49 -1.48
CA GLN A 220 26.53 -18.43 -2.07
C GLN A 220 25.81 -17.87 -3.31
N ALA A 221 25.76 -16.55 -3.44
CA ALA A 221 25.09 -15.81 -4.49
C ALA A 221 26.06 -14.91 -5.26
N ASP A 222 25.78 -14.73 -6.54
CA ASP A 222 26.56 -13.91 -7.44
C ASP A 222 26.14 -12.45 -7.38
N ILE A 223 24.83 -12.22 -7.23
CA ILE A 223 24.18 -10.90 -7.23
C ILE A 223 23.33 -10.77 -5.98
N ILE A 224 23.36 -9.60 -5.34
CA ILE A 224 22.57 -9.33 -4.13
C ILE A 224 21.50 -8.27 -4.38
N VAL A 225 20.25 -8.67 -4.17
CA VAL A 225 19.07 -7.81 -4.15
C VAL A 225 18.57 -7.67 -2.71
N VAL A 226 18.36 -6.45 -2.26
CA VAL A 226 17.66 -6.17 -0.99
C VAL A 226 16.28 -5.60 -1.33
N VAL A 227 15.25 -6.28 -0.88
CA VAL A 227 13.86 -5.81 -0.95
C VAL A 227 13.54 -5.21 0.40
N ALA A 228 13.30 -3.92 0.46
CA ALA A 228 13.26 -3.17 1.70
C ALA A 228 12.03 -2.27 1.78
N HIS A 229 11.22 -2.48 2.82
CA HIS A 229 10.11 -1.60 3.15
C HIS A 229 10.63 -0.36 3.89
N ILE A 230 11.45 0.44 3.19
CA ILE A 230 11.98 1.73 3.64
C ILE A 230 11.95 2.71 2.46
N GLY A 231 11.76 3.99 2.76
CA GLY A 231 11.72 5.04 1.75
C GLY A 231 13.01 5.14 0.94
N SER A 232 12.90 5.69 -0.26
CA SER A 232 14.01 5.83 -1.22
C SER A 232 15.24 6.56 -0.62
N ALA A 233 15.01 7.55 0.25
CA ALA A 233 16.08 8.27 0.95
C ALA A 233 16.86 7.37 1.93
N ASP A 234 16.16 6.53 2.69
CA ASP A 234 16.75 5.57 3.61
C ASP A 234 17.43 4.41 2.88
N ALA A 235 16.87 3.97 1.75
CA ALA A 235 17.52 3.02 0.85
C ALA A 235 18.88 3.53 0.36
N ALA A 236 18.99 4.82 -0.02
CA ALA A 236 20.27 5.40 -0.40
C ALA A 236 21.24 5.52 0.79
N LYS A 237 20.72 5.79 1.99
CA LYS A 237 21.55 5.75 3.20
C LYS A 237 22.09 4.34 3.45
N LEU A 238 21.24 3.33 3.34
CA LEU A 238 21.64 1.93 3.48
C LEU A 238 22.71 1.54 2.46
N ALA A 239 22.55 1.92 1.19
CA ALA A 239 23.54 1.63 0.13
C ALA A 239 24.93 2.22 0.44
N ARG A 240 25.00 3.40 1.07
CA ARG A 240 26.27 4.00 1.53
C ARG A 240 26.86 3.27 2.72
N ASP A 241 26.02 2.90 3.68
CA ASP A 241 26.45 2.33 4.96
C ASP A 241 26.79 0.83 4.85
N VAL A 242 26.22 0.12 3.88
CA VAL A 242 26.32 -1.34 3.70
C VAL A 242 26.78 -1.66 2.27
N PRO A 243 28.10 -1.60 1.99
CA PRO A 243 28.62 -1.91 0.66
C PRO A 243 28.46 -3.40 0.33
N GLY A 244 28.25 -3.68 -0.96
CA GLY A 244 28.10 -5.05 -1.49
C GLY A 244 26.67 -5.44 -1.83
N ILE A 245 25.71 -4.51 -1.71
CA ILE A 245 24.37 -4.63 -2.28
C ILE A 245 24.42 -4.18 -3.75
N ASP A 246 23.90 -4.97 -4.68
CA ASP A 246 23.85 -4.61 -6.10
C ASP A 246 22.56 -3.85 -6.46
N VAL A 247 21.41 -4.29 -5.92
CA VAL A 247 20.10 -3.65 -6.14
C VAL A 247 19.33 -3.50 -4.83
N ILE A 248 18.69 -2.35 -4.62
CA ILE A 248 17.66 -2.15 -3.59
C ILE A 248 16.31 -1.88 -4.26
N VAL A 249 15.31 -2.68 -3.93
CA VAL A 249 13.89 -2.39 -4.21
C VAL A 249 13.33 -1.73 -2.95
N ALA A 250 13.08 -0.43 -3.01
CA ALA A 250 12.53 0.38 -1.93
C ALA A 250 10.98 0.32 -1.94
N GLY A 251 10.36 0.98 -0.96
CA GLY A 251 8.91 1.19 -0.87
C GLY A 251 8.58 2.18 0.25
N HIS A 252 7.44 2.02 0.93
CA HIS A 252 6.98 2.77 2.11
C HIS A 252 6.61 4.24 1.87
N ASP A 253 7.34 4.98 1.03
CA ASP A 253 7.07 6.40 0.76
C ASP A 253 6.04 6.65 -0.35
N HIS A 254 5.62 5.57 -1.04
CA HIS A 254 4.67 5.54 -2.15
C HIS A 254 5.11 6.38 -3.36
N GLN A 255 6.38 6.81 -3.43
CA GLN A 255 6.87 7.68 -4.49
C GLN A 255 7.70 6.88 -5.50
N PRO A 256 7.14 6.60 -6.69
CA PRO A 256 7.89 5.87 -7.69
C PRO A 256 9.14 6.66 -8.08
N ILE A 257 10.29 6.00 -8.08
CA ILE A 257 11.54 6.61 -8.55
C ILE A 257 11.41 6.77 -10.06
N GLN A 258 11.16 7.98 -10.56
CA GLN A 258 11.01 8.21 -12.01
C GLN A 258 12.37 8.31 -12.71
N THR A 259 13.32 9.00 -12.09
CA THR A 259 14.69 9.17 -12.59
C THR A 259 15.65 8.23 -11.86
N GLY A 260 16.54 7.57 -12.59
CA GLY A 260 17.33 6.47 -12.06
C GLY A 260 18.15 6.90 -10.85
N ARG A 261 18.07 6.12 -9.77
CA ARG A 261 18.81 6.38 -8.55
C ARG A 261 19.90 5.33 -8.40
N VAL A 262 21.15 5.79 -8.37
CA VAL A 262 22.32 4.94 -8.14
C VAL A 262 23.14 5.57 -7.03
N GLU A 263 23.51 4.76 -6.05
CA GLU A 263 24.37 5.16 -4.93
C GLU A 263 25.60 4.25 -4.91
N GLY A 264 26.77 4.82 -5.24
CA GLY A 264 27.96 4.01 -5.50
C GLY A 264 27.74 3.02 -6.65
N ARG A 265 27.73 1.72 -6.34
CA ARG A 265 27.44 0.63 -7.29
C ARG A 265 26.01 0.09 -7.21
N THR A 266 25.21 0.59 -6.26
CA THR A 266 23.91 0.03 -5.93
C THR A 266 22.83 0.77 -6.73
N THR A 267 22.07 0.03 -7.53
CA THR A 267 20.86 0.55 -8.21
C THR A 267 19.69 0.54 -7.23
N ILE A 268 18.92 1.63 -7.16
CA ILE A 268 17.75 1.76 -6.29
C ILE A 268 16.52 1.99 -7.16
N VAL A 269 15.49 1.16 -6.95
CA VAL A 269 14.22 1.16 -7.69
C VAL A 269 13.03 1.18 -6.73
N ASP A 270 11.92 1.72 -7.17
CA ASP A 270 10.66 1.87 -6.41
C ASP A 270 9.54 2.07 -7.43
N SER A 271 8.44 1.31 -7.28
CA SER A 271 7.29 1.31 -8.20
C SER A 271 6.14 2.21 -7.75
N GLY A 272 6.27 2.89 -6.61
CA GLY A 272 5.27 3.77 -6.04
C GLY A 272 4.31 3.00 -5.15
N ALA A 273 3.04 2.95 -5.55
CA ALA A 273 2.01 2.32 -4.75
C ALA A 273 0.79 1.94 -5.59
N TYR A 274 -0.14 1.25 -4.93
CA TYR A 274 -1.54 1.08 -5.34
C TYR A 274 -1.70 0.35 -6.66
N THR A 275 -0.70 -0.47 -7.03
CA THR A 275 -0.62 -1.15 -8.32
C THR A 275 -0.63 -0.22 -9.53
N GLN A 276 -0.35 1.08 -9.38
CA GLN A 276 -0.41 2.04 -10.48
C GLN A 276 0.70 1.81 -11.52
N TYR A 277 1.82 1.25 -11.08
CA TYR A 277 2.95 0.87 -11.91
C TYR A 277 3.42 -0.54 -11.57
N LEU A 278 4.01 -1.21 -12.56
CA LEU A 278 4.83 -2.40 -12.39
C LEU A 278 6.28 -2.02 -12.68
N GLY A 279 7.12 -2.24 -11.66
CA GLY A 279 8.56 -2.10 -11.72
C GLY A 279 9.22 -3.11 -12.66
N ARG A 280 10.20 -2.69 -13.47
CA ARG A 280 10.99 -3.57 -14.35
C ARG A 280 12.44 -3.13 -14.48
N LEU A 281 13.31 -3.88 -13.84
CA LEU A 281 14.76 -3.74 -13.96
C LEU A 281 15.34 -4.92 -14.76
N GLU A 282 16.22 -4.63 -15.72
CA GLU A 282 17.02 -5.65 -16.42
C GLU A 282 18.46 -5.60 -15.91
N ILE A 283 18.86 -6.59 -15.11
CA ILE A 283 20.20 -6.72 -14.57
C ILE A 283 21.11 -7.33 -15.64
N ILE A 284 22.21 -6.64 -15.96
CA ILE A 284 23.22 -7.09 -16.91
C ILE A 284 24.23 -7.95 -16.17
N VAL A 285 24.37 -9.20 -16.59
CA VAL A 285 25.29 -10.15 -15.98
C VAL A 285 26.51 -10.31 -16.87
N ASP A 286 27.70 -10.25 -16.27
CA ASP A 286 28.93 -10.65 -16.95
C ASP A 286 28.97 -12.19 -17.03
N PRO A 287 28.97 -12.79 -18.24
CA PRO A 287 28.91 -14.24 -18.39
C PRO A 287 30.18 -14.97 -17.91
N ALA A 288 31.31 -14.28 -17.73
CA ALA A 288 32.54 -14.88 -17.24
C ALA A 288 32.61 -14.92 -15.71
N THR A 289 32.03 -13.92 -15.04
CA THR A 289 32.10 -13.79 -13.56
C THR A 289 30.77 -14.05 -12.86
N HIS A 290 29.67 -14.14 -13.61
CA HIS A 290 28.29 -14.19 -13.11
C HIS A 290 27.86 -12.96 -12.29
N LYS A 291 28.71 -11.94 -12.17
CA LYS A 291 28.43 -10.72 -11.41
C LYS A 291 27.59 -9.73 -12.20
N MET A 292 26.86 -8.88 -11.48
CA MET A 292 26.21 -7.72 -12.08
C MET A 292 27.25 -6.75 -12.62
N LYS A 293 27.14 -6.44 -13.91
CA LYS A 293 27.95 -5.45 -14.61
C LYS A 293 27.30 -4.06 -14.56
N ASP A 294 26.00 -4.01 -14.77
CA ASP A 294 25.18 -2.80 -14.85
C ASP A 294 23.68 -3.18 -14.77
N ALA A 295 22.77 -2.21 -14.78
CA ALA A 295 21.32 -2.41 -14.82
C ALA A 295 20.64 -1.42 -15.76
N ILE A 296 19.65 -1.90 -16.52
CA ILE A 296 18.82 -1.08 -17.39
C ILE A 296 17.42 -0.95 -16.80
N ARG A 297 17.00 0.30 -16.61
CA ARG A 297 15.64 0.69 -16.23
C ARG A 297 14.70 0.63 -17.44
N ALA A 298 14.51 -0.56 -17.99
CA ALA A 298 13.90 -0.81 -19.31
C ALA A 298 12.39 -0.54 -19.35
N GLY A 299 12.00 0.74 -19.37
CA GLY A 299 10.60 1.15 -19.15
C GLY A 299 10.17 0.84 -17.71
N GLU A 300 11.08 1.08 -16.77
CA GLU A 300 11.04 0.54 -15.40
C GLU A 300 9.71 0.78 -14.69
N LEU A 301 9.04 1.89 -14.93
CA LEU A 301 7.67 2.11 -14.45
C LEU A 301 6.70 1.92 -15.60
N THR A 302 6.21 0.69 -15.75
CA THR A 302 5.13 0.41 -16.70
C THR A 302 3.81 0.74 -16.03
N ALA A 303 3.10 1.75 -16.54
CA ALA A 303 1.76 2.07 -16.03
C ALA A 303 0.84 0.86 -16.17
N VAL A 304 0.15 0.50 -15.09
CA VAL A 304 -0.82 -0.59 -15.08
C VAL A 304 -2.15 0.01 -15.50
N ALA A 305 -2.52 -0.21 -16.76
CA ALA A 305 -3.80 0.22 -17.29
C ALA A 305 -4.30 -0.80 -18.31
N ALA A 306 -5.62 -0.96 -18.38
CA ALA A 306 -6.23 -1.75 -19.44
C ALA A 306 -5.94 -1.10 -20.79
N SER A 307 -5.64 -1.93 -21.79
CA SER A 307 -5.41 -1.47 -23.16
C SER A 307 -6.12 -2.38 -24.15
N GLN A 308 -6.19 -1.98 -25.42
CA GLN A 308 -6.76 -2.83 -26.47
C GLN A 308 -6.03 -4.19 -26.59
N THR A 309 -4.76 -4.25 -26.20
CA THR A 309 -3.90 -5.43 -26.38
C THR A 309 -3.70 -6.25 -25.11
N LEU A 310 -4.04 -5.71 -23.93
CA LEU A 310 -3.86 -6.41 -22.66
C LEU A 310 -5.14 -6.37 -21.84
N GLN A 311 -5.75 -7.55 -21.66
CA GLN A 311 -6.93 -7.77 -20.85
C GLN A 311 -6.56 -8.21 -19.43
N PRO A 312 -7.41 -7.98 -18.42
CA PRO A 312 -7.17 -8.47 -17.06
C PRO A 312 -7.04 -10.00 -17.03
N ASP A 313 -6.21 -10.53 -16.14
CA ASP A 313 -6.09 -11.97 -15.94
C ASP A 313 -7.45 -12.54 -15.49
N PRO A 314 -8.01 -13.54 -16.19
CA PRO A 314 -9.39 -13.98 -15.93
C PRO A 314 -9.57 -14.65 -14.57
N GLU A 315 -8.55 -15.35 -14.06
CA GLU A 315 -8.64 -16.02 -12.76
C GLU A 315 -8.64 -15.02 -11.61
N ILE A 316 -7.70 -14.07 -11.63
CA ILE A 316 -7.64 -13.01 -10.62
C ILE A 316 -8.82 -12.06 -10.77
N ALA A 317 -9.25 -11.71 -11.99
CA ALA A 317 -10.42 -10.87 -12.21
C ALA A 317 -11.69 -11.49 -11.62
N ALA A 318 -11.88 -12.80 -11.73
CA ALA A 318 -13.03 -13.49 -11.11
C ALA A 318 -13.00 -13.41 -9.57
N ILE A 319 -11.81 -13.51 -8.97
CA ILE A 319 -11.62 -13.34 -7.52
C ILE A 319 -11.96 -11.91 -7.09
N VAL A 320 -11.45 -10.91 -7.83
CA VAL A 320 -11.70 -9.49 -7.56
C VAL A 320 -13.19 -9.18 -7.68
N GLU A 321 -13.85 -9.64 -8.74
CA GLU A 321 -15.28 -9.43 -8.96
C GLU A 321 -16.13 -10.02 -7.85
N SER A 322 -15.84 -11.26 -7.42
CA SER A 322 -16.55 -11.89 -6.31
C SER A 322 -16.45 -11.08 -5.03
N ARG A 323 -15.28 -10.51 -4.73
CA ARG A 323 -15.08 -9.70 -3.52
C ARG A 323 -15.66 -8.31 -3.64
N ARG A 324 -15.62 -7.70 -4.83
CA ARG A 324 -16.29 -6.44 -5.12
C ARG A 324 -17.79 -6.57 -4.87
N ALA A 325 -18.44 -7.57 -5.44
CA ALA A 325 -19.87 -7.81 -5.27
C ALA A 325 -20.27 -8.08 -3.80
N GLU A 326 -19.38 -8.70 -3.01
CA GLU A 326 -19.57 -8.86 -1.57
C GLU A 326 -19.44 -7.52 -0.82
N ALA A 327 -18.39 -6.75 -1.12
CA ALA A 327 -18.11 -5.46 -0.51
C ALA A 327 -19.22 -4.43 -0.79
N GLU A 328 -19.73 -4.38 -2.03
CA GLU A 328 -20.76 -3.43 -2.47
C GLU A 328 -22.03 -3.46 -1.61
N LYS A 329 -22.35 -4.59 -0.98
CA LYS A 329 -23.47 -4.73 -0.04
C LYS A 329 -23.36 -3.81 1.17
N TYR A 330 -22.13 -3.49 1.57
CA TYR A 330 -21.83 -2.65 2.73
C TYR A 330 -21.32 -1.27 2.32
N THR A 331 -20.53 -1.21 1.25
CA THR A 331 -19.81 0.00 0.86
C THR A 331 -20.63 0.97 0.01
N SER A 332 -21.71 0.53 -0.63
CA SER A 332 -22.51 1.38 -1.54
C SER A 332 -23.43 2.39 -0.85
N ARG A 333 -23.73 2.21 0.44
CA ARG A 333 -24.61 3.12 1.18
C ARG A 333 -24.01 4.53 1.22
N VAL A 334 -24.81 5.54 0.88
CA VAL A 334 -24.40 6.96 1.01
C VAL A 334 -24.43 7.34 2.50
N VAL A 335 -23.35 7.93 3.00
CA VAL A 335 -23.16 8.35 4.39
C VAL A 335 -23.14 9.86 4.57
N GLY A 336 -23.31 10.61 3.49
CA GLY A 336 -23.39 12.07 3.53
C GLY A 336 -23.09 12.67 2.16
N THR A 337 -23.18 13.99 2.06
CA THR A 337 -22.79 14.76 0.88
C THR A 337 -21.80 15.84 1.30
N ILE A 338 -20.66 15.95 0.62
CA ILE A 338 -19.69 17.03 0.85
C ILE A 338 -19.76 18.06 -0.29
N LYS A 339 -19.72 19.35 0.04
CA LYS A 339 -19.90 20.42 -0.96
C LYS A 339 -18.67 20.69 -1.83
N ASN A 340 -17.48 20.47 -1.28
CA ASN A 340 -16.21 20.74 -1.93
C ASN A 340 -15.30 19.52 -1.83
N ASP A 341 -14.33 19.41 -2.73
CA ASP A 341 -13.25 18.42 -2.63
C ASP A 341 -12.48 18.62 -1.31
N LEU A 342 -12.17 17.52 -0.64
CA LEU A 342 -11.45 17.48 0.62
C LEU A 342 -10.16 16.68 0.45
N ASP A 343 -9.03 17.38 0.37
CA ASP A 343 -7.71 16.77 0.27
C ASP A 343 -7.12 16.44 1.64
N ASN A 344 -6.03 15.66 1.64
CA ASN A 344 -5.24 15.35 2.82
C ASN A 344 -3.75 15.76 2.63
N PRO A 345 -3.40 17.05 2.83
CA PRO A 345 -2.03 17.53 2.72
C PRO A 345 -1.13 17.10 3.88
N ARG A 346 -1.62 16.29 4.84
CA ARG A 346 -0.95 15.98 6.11
C ARG A 346 -0.69 17.19 7.02
N ASP A 347 -1.38 18.30 6.79
CA ASP A 347 -1.49 19.50 7.64
C ASP A 347 -2.97 19.72 7.99
N GLU A 348 -3.33 20.81 8.71
CA GLU A 348 -4.75 21.14 8.94
C GLU A 348 -5.51 21.15 7.61
N CYS A 349 -6.58 20.37 7.54
CA CYS A 349 -7.42 20.29 6.36
C CYS A 349 -8.89 20.11 6.75
N GLY A 350 -9.80 20.46 5.83
CA GLY A 350 -11.24 20.26 6.05
C GLY A 350 -11.60 18.81 6.35
N LEU A 351 -10.91 17.84 5.72
CA LEU A 351 -11.12 16.42 5.99
C LEU A 351 -10.77 16.04 7.43
N GLY A 352 -9.60 16.46 7.89
CA GLY A 352 -9.14 16.22 9.27
C GLY A 352 -10.01 16.89 10.31
N ASN A 353 -10.45 18.13 10.03
CA ASN A 353 -11.40 18.85 10.87
C ASN A 353 -12.74 18.12 10.97
N MET A 354 -13.29 17.65 9.84
CA MET A 354 -14.54 16.86 9.83
C MET A 354 -14.42 15.55 10.63
N ILE A 355 -13.32 14.81 10.46
CA ILE A 355 -13.08 13.54 11.17
C ILE A 355 -13.04 13.79 12.68
N THR A 356 -12.26 14.79 13.11
CA THR A 356 -12.13 15.09 14.54
C THR A 356 -13.38 15.69 15.15
N ASP A 357 -14.19 16.45 14.39
CA ASP A 357 -15.51 16.89 14.82
C ASP A 357 -16.47 15.70 15.01
N GLY A 358 -16.43 14.71 14.11
CA GLY A 358 -17.20 13.48 14.25
C GLY A 358 -16.82 12.66 15.49
N ILE A 359 -15.52 12.53 15.76
CA ILE A 359 -15.03 11.85 16.99
C ILE A 359 -15.43 12.62 18.25
N LEU A 360 -15.32 13.96 18.23
CA LEU A 360 -15.71 14.82 19.34
C LEU A 360 -17.21 14.71 19.64
N GLU A 361 -18.05 14.74 18.61
CA GLU A 361 -19.50 14.60 18.75
C GLU A 361 -19.87 13.19 19.23
N TYR A 362 -19.26 12.16 18.66
CA TYR A 362 -19.45 10.78 19.11
C TYR A 362 -19.18 10.63 20.61
N GLY A 363 -18.03 11.10 21.09
CA GLY A 363 -17.70 11.01 22.52
C GLY A 363 -18.69 11.75 23.42
N ARG A 364 -19.23 12.88 22.97
CA ARG A 364 -20.30 13.60 23.68
C ARG A 364 -21.62 12.83 23.70
N GLN A 365 -22.00 12.19 22.60
CA GLN A 365 -23.20 11.35 22.51
C GLN A 365 -23.12 10.12 23.42
N GLN A 366 -21.92 9.55 23.61
CA GLN A 366 -21.68 8.48 24.57
C GLN A 366 -21.68 8.95 26.05
N GLY A 367 -21.83 10.26 26.30
CA GLY A 367 -21.85 10.82 27.65
C GLY A 367 -20.47 10.99 28.28
N TRP A 368 -19.38 10.90 27.50
CA TRP A 368 -18.00 10.97 27.99
C TRP A 368 -17.52 12.39 28.31
N ARG A 369 -18.35 13.41 28.04
CA ARG A 369 -18.04 14.83 28.26
C ARG A 369 -16.78 15.30 27.52
N THR A 370 -16.50 14.72 26.35
CA THR A 370 -15.32 15.00 25.54
C THR A 370 -15.15 16.50 25.26
N ASP A 371 -14.01 17.03 25.70
CA ASP A 371 -13.60 18.43 25.57
C ASP A 371 -12.92 18.70 24.22
N VAL A 372 -12.06 17.76 23.78
CA VAL A 372 -11.21 17.86 22.58
C VAL A 372 -11.03 16.48 21.95
N ALA A 373 -10.88 16.43 20.62
CA ALA A 373 -10.60 15.20 19.89
C ALA A 373 -9.34 15.31 19.04
N PHE A 374 -8.57 14.23 18.94
CA PHE A 374 -7.36 14.13 18.11
C PHE A 374 -7.41 12.91 17.19
N TYR A 375 -6.86 13.10 15.99
CA TYR A 375 -6.68 12.05 15.01
C TYR A 375 -5.32 12.20 14.32
N ASN A 376 -4.61 11.11 14.03
CA ASN A 376 -3.31 11.22 13.36
C ASN A 376 -3.48 11.48 11.87
N ALA A 377 -2.75 12.47 11.35
CA ALA A 377 -2.85 12.87 9.95
C ALA A 377 -2.44 11.73 9.00
N ALA A 378 -1.54 10.84 9.43
CA ALA A 378 -1.10 9.64 8.71
C ALA A 378 -2.22 8.59 8.53
N GLY A 379 -3.17 8.53 9.46
CA GLY A 379 -4.32 7.62 9.47
C GLY A 379 -5.36 7.93 8.38
N VAL A 380 -5.38 9.15 7.87
CA VAL A 380 -6.26 9.55 6.75
C VAL A 380 -5.62 9.10 5.43
N ARG A 381 -6.20 8.14 4.70
CA ARG A 381 -5.51 7.46 3.58
C ARG A 381 -5.97 7.85 2.18
N ALA A 382 -7.08 8.57 2.04
CA ALA A 382 -7.61 9.02 0.76
C ALA A 382 -8.24 10.42 0.88
N PRO A 383 -8.28 11.21 -0.22
CA PRO A 383 -9.11 12.40 -0.30
C PRO A 383 -10.59 12.02 -0.53
N LEU A 384 -11.50 13.00 -0.38
CA LEU A 384 -12.90 12.86 -0.79
C LEU A 384 -13.24 13.90 -1.87
N LYS A 385 -14.05 13.50 -2.85
CA LYS A 385 -14.55 14.38 -3.92
C LYS A 385 -15.93 14.93 -3.60
N ALA A 386 -16.19 16.15 -4.04
CA ALA A 386 -17.49 16.81 -3.90
C ALA A 386 -18.64 15.91 -4.40
N GLY A 387 -19.75 15.92 -3.67
CA GLY A 387 -20.94 15.13 -3.96
C GLY A 387 -21.27 14.07 -2.89
N PRO A 388 -22.13 13.10 -3.23
CA PRO A 388 -22.47 12.00 -2.34
C PRO A 388 -21.23 11.16 -2.01
N VAL A 389 -21.04 10.88 -0.73
CA VAL A 389 -19.96 10.03 -0.21
C VAL A 389 -20.56 8.71 0.24
N THR A 390 -20.04 7.59 -0.26
CA THR A 390 -20.43 6.26 0.18
C THR A 390 -19.60 5.80 1.38
N TYR A 391 -20.08 4.80 2.11
CA TYR A 391 -19.32 4.19 3.19
C TYR A 391 -17.99 3.62 2.69
N GLY A 392 -17.96 3.04 1.49
CA GLY A 392 -16.72 2.55 0.88
C GLY A 392 -15.68 3.64 0.66
N GLN A 393 -16.12 4.82 0.19
CA GLN A 393 -15.24 5.98 0.02
C GLN A 393 -14.72 6.47 1.38
N LEU A 394 -15.59 6.56 2.40
CA LEU A 394 -15.15 6.91 3.75
C LEU A 394 -14.22 5.85 4.37
N TYR A 395 -14.45 4.57 4.09
CA TYR A 395 -13.56 3.49 4.52
C TYR A 395 -12.18 3.60 3.88
N GLN A 396 -12.08 4.01 2.62
CA GLN A 396 -10.77 4.31 2.01
C GLN A 396 -10.07 5.51 2.67
N VAL A 397 -10.82 6.45 3.25
CA VAL A 397 -10.26 7.55 4.04
C VAL A 397 -9.78 7.05 5.41
N LEU A 398 -10.58 6.22 6.08
CA LEU A 398 -10.33 5.66 7.43
C LEU A 398 -10.27 4.12 7.37
N PRO A 399 -9.27 3.52 6.73
CA PRO A 399 -9.23 2.08 6.46
C PRO A 399 -8.72 1.26 7.64
N PHE A 400 -8.55 1.86 8.82
CA PHE A 400 -8.09 1.16 10.00
C PHE A 400 -9.28 0.81 10.88
N GLU A 401 -9.26 -0.40 11.45
CA GLU A 401 -10.26 -0.83 12.41
C GLU A 401 -9.94 -0.31 13.82
N ASN A 402 -9.50 0.95 13.92
CA ASN A 402 -9.20 1.55 15.21
C ASN A 402 -10.49 1.85 15.96
N THR A 403 -10.44 1.69 17.27
CA THR A 403 -11.55 2.02 18.17
C THR A 403 -11.38 3.44 18.70
N ILE A 404 -12.46 4.23 18.72
CA ILE A 404 -12.45 5.52 19.40
C ILE A 404 -12.34 5.27 20.91
N VAL A 405 -11.45 6.01 21.54
CA VAL A 405 -11.24 5.97 22.99
C VAL A 405 -11.36 7.37 23.57
N ASN A 406 -11.82 7.47 24.81
CA ASN A 406 -11.74 8.71 25.59
C ASN A 406 -10.87 8.47 26.81
N VAL A 407 -9.96 9.41 27.07
CA VAL A 407 -8.96 9.34 28.13
C VAL A 407 -8.86 10.69 28.82
N ASP A 408 -8.70 10.68 30.14
CA ASP A 408 -8.53 11.88 30.93
C ASP A 408 -7.05 12.27 30.99
N LEU A 409 -6.75 13.49 30.55
CA LEU A 409 -5.41 14.10 30.61
C LEU A 409 -5.46 15.39 31.43
N THR A 410 -4.46 15.61 32.27
CA THR A 410 -4.20 16.95 32.82
C THR A 410 -3.81 17.90 31.70
N GLY A 411 -4.06 19.20 31.85
CA GLY A 411 -3.63 20.20 30.87
C GLY A 411 -2.12 20.19 30.62
N ALA A 412 -1.32 19.85 31.64
CA ALA A 412 0.12 19.62 31.49
C ALA A 412 0.42 18.45 30.54
N GLN A 413 -0.25 17.31 30.68
CA GLN A 413 -0.10 16.18 29.74
C GLN A 413 -0.60 16.53 28.34
N LEU A 414 -1.70 17.27 28.23
CA LEU A 414 -2.25 17.72 26.96
C LEU A 414 -1.31 18.71 26.25
N LYS A 415 -0.59 19.57 27.00
CA LYS A 415 0.49 20.40 26.44
C LYS A 415 1.54 19.53 25.76
N GLU A 416 1.96 18.43 26.39
CA GLU A 416 2.98 17.56 25.81
C GLU A 416 2.49 16.85 24.54
N VAL A 417 1.21 16.50 24.43
CA VAL A 417 0.61 16.02 23.18
C VAL A 417 0.77 17.07 22.06
N PHE A 418 0.51 18.35 22.34
CA PHE A 418 0.73 19.41 21.36
C PHE A 418 2.21 19.60 20.98
N GLU A 419 3.12 19.48 21.95
CA GLU A 419 4.57 19.58 21.72
C GLU A 419 5.08 18.43 20.83
N ASP A 420 4.61 17.21 21.08
CA ASP A 420 4.94 16.03 20.28
C ASP A 420 4.41 16.18 18.86
N ALA A 421 3.14 16.57 18.68
CA ALA A 421 2.53 16.84 17.38
C ALA A 421 3.21 18.00 16.61
N SER A 422 3.85 18.92 17.33
CA SER A 422 4.60 20.05 16.78
C SER A 422 6.05 19.69 16.44
N GLY A 423 6.43 18.41 16.51
CA GLY A 423 7.46 17.89 15.61
C GLY A 423 8.29 16.68 16.04
N ARG A 424 8.06 16.06 17.21
CA ARG A 424 8.76 14.80 17.57
C ARG A 424 7.98 13.55 17.17
N ALA A 425 6.65 13.66 17.16
CA ALA A 425 5.73 12.60 16.80
C ALA A 425 5.01 12.93 15.48
N GLY A 426 4.16 12.02 15.01
CA GLY A 426 3.33 12.24 13.83
C GLY A 426 2.39 13.43 13.99
N ARG A 427 2.06 14.08 12.88
CA ARG A 427 1.14 15.24 12.89
C ARG A 427 -0.28 14.81 13.31
N LEU A 428 -0.97 15.67 14.04
CA LEU A 428 -2.34 15.46 14.49
C LEU A 428 -3.31 16.45 13.82
N GLN A 429 -4.56 16.02 13.66
CA GLN A 429 -5.74 16.86 13.43
C GLN A 429 -6.43 17.09 14.79
N ILE A 430 -7.24 18.15 14.91
CA ILE A 430 -7.92 18.50 16.17
C ILE A 430 -9.35 18.99 15.97
N GLY A 431 -10.23 18.54 16.86
CA GLY A 431 -11.61 19.03 17.03
C GLY A 431 -11.80 19.59 18.43
N GLY A 432 -12.53 20.71 18.57
CA GLY A 432 -12.82 21.33 19.87
C GLY A 432 -11.67 22.14 20.49
N GLY A 433 -10.56 22.32 19.77
CA GLY A 433 -9.43 23.13 20.22
C GLY A 433 -8.63 23.74 19.07
N LYS A 434 -7.63 24.56 19.43
CA LYS A 434 -6.67 25.15 18.50
C LYS A 434 -5.29 25.22 19.14
N TRP A 435 -4.21 25.14 18.34
CA TRP A 435 -2.88 25.51 18.82
C TRP A 435 -2.03 26.23 17.75
N VAL A 436 -1.10 27.04 18.26
CA VAL A 436 -0.10 27.76 17.48
C VAL A 436 1.27 27.27 17.91
N TYR A 437 2.15 26.98 16.96
CA TYR A 437 3.49 26.50 17.26
C TYR A 437 4.57 27.10 16.36
N ARG A 438 5.82 27.00 16.80
CA ARG A 438 7.03 27.38 16.05
C ARG A 438 7.97 26.19 16.02
N PHE A 439 8.08 25.54 14.86
CA PHE A 439 8.87 24.30 14.70
C PHE A 439 10.36 24.48 15.06
N LEU A 440 10.91 25.66 14.78
CA LEU A 440 12.32 25.98 15.02
C LEU A 440 12.68 26.18 16.51
N ASN A 441 11.68 26.27 17.39
CA ASN A 441 11.96 26.33 18.83
C ASN A 441 12.47 24.98 19.34
N ASN A 442 13.11 25.02 20.52
CA ASN A 442 13.55 23.81 21.18
C ASN A 442 12.36 22.89 21.45
N PRO A 443 12.59 21.58 21.47
CA PRO A 443 11.54 20.64 21.84
C PRO A 443 10.99 20.96 23.25
N SER A 444 9.66 20.87 23.41
CA SER A 444 8.90 21.29 24.61
C SER A 444 8.68 22.81 24.77
N GLU A 445 9.22 23.63 23.85
CA GLU A 445 9.00 25.08 23.74
C GLU A 445 8.36 25.48 22.39
N ARG A 446 7.83 24.50 21.64
CA ARG A 446 7.31 24.75 20.29
C ARG A 446 5.91 25.32 20.34
N VAL A 447 5.09 24.92 21.31
CA VAL A 447 3.71 25.40 21.44
C VAL A 447 3.72 26.80 22.05
N LEU A 448 3.23 27.76 21.29
CA LEU A 448 3.15 29.17 21.70
C LEU A 448 1.82 29.47 22.40
N GLU A 449 0.72 28.95 21.85
CA GLU A 449 -0.64 29.17 22.31
C GLU A 449 -1.45 27.89 22.09
N ALA A 450 -2.31 27.53 23.05
CA ALA A 450 -3.26 26.43 22.89
C ALA A 450 -4.59 26.79 23.57
N THR A 451 -5.70 26.43 22.94
CA THR A 451 -7.05 26.65 23.46
C THR A 451 -7.92 25.41 23.32
N ILE A 452 -8.78 25.16 24.30
CA ILE A 452 -9.80 24.11 24.29
C ILE A 452 -11.15 24.75 24.58
N GLY A 453 -12.15 24.51 23.73
CA GLY A 453 -13.45 25.17 23.84
C GLY A 453 -13.39 26.70 23.76
N GLY A 454 -12.32 27.26 23.15
CA GLY A 454 -12.07 28.70 23.04
C GLY A 454 -11.39 29.34 24.26
N ALA A 455 -11.19 28.60 25.36
CA ALA A 455 -10.45 29.09 26.52
C ALA A 455 -8.96 28.67 26.44
N PRO A 456 -8.01 29.48 26.95
CA PRO A 456 -6.61 29.07 27.07
C PRO A 456 -6.46 27.74 27.83
N LEU A 457 -5.49 26.93 27.41
CA LEU A 457 -5.15 25.67 28.08
C LEU A 457 -4.75 25.94 29.53
N ASP A 458 -5.48 25.34 30.48
CA ASP A 458 -5.17 25.36 31.91
C ASP A 458 -4.42 24.09 32.29
N LEU A 459 -3.16 24.22 32.67
CA LEU A 459 -2.28 23.08 32.95
C LEU A 459 -2.74 22.21 34.14
N ALA A 460 -3.53 22.77 35.06
CA ALA A 460 -4.04 22.07 36.24
C ALA A 460 -5.41 21.41 36.02
N ARG A 461 -6.13 21.82 34.97
CA ARG A 461 -7.45 21.27 34.64
C ARG A 461 -7.34 19.86 34.07
N LEU A 462 -8.31 19.01 34.38
CA LEU A 462 -8.52 17.72 33.70
C LEU A 462 -9.35 17.94 32.42
N TYR A 463 -8.91 17.34 31.32
CA TYR A 463 -9.58 17.35 30.02
C TYR A 463 -9.94 15.92 29.62
N HIS A 464 -11.15 15.75 29.09
CA HIS A 464 -11.64 14.49 28.53
C HIS A 464 -11.31 14.48 27.04
N VAL A 465 -10.33 13.69 26.66
CA VAL A 465 -9.71 13.70 25.33
C VAL A 465 -10.16 12.47 24.56
N ALA A 466 -10.88 12.67 23.45
CA ALA A 466 -11.18 11.59 22.53
C ALA A 466 -10.04 11.42 21.51
N THR A 467 -9.68 10.18 21.24
CA THR A 467 -8.73 9.83 20.18
C THR A 467 -9.02 8.40 19.73
N ILE A 468 -8.05 7.73 19.12
CA ILE A 468 -8.14 6.33 18.72
C ILE A 468 -7.15 5.47 19.49
N ASP A 469 -7.46 4.18 19.62
CA ASP A 469 -6.64 3.25 20.37
C ASP A 469 -5.20 3.12 19.85
N TYR A 470 -4.97 3.33 18.55
CA TYR A 470 -3.62 3.46 17.97
C TYR A 470 -2.79 4.55 18.66
N LEU A 471 -3.33 5.77 18.79
CA LEU A 471 -2.66 6.89 19.44
C LEU A 471 -2.56 6.70 20.96
N LEU A 472 -3.60 6.13 21.60
CA LEU A 472 -3.58 5.77 23.01
C LEU A 472 -2.41 4.84 23.36
N LEU A 473 -2.12 3.89 22.47
CA LEU A 473 -1.04 2.91 22.64
C LEU A 473 0.34 3.46 22.23
N GLY A 474 0.46 4.76 21.98
CA GLY A 474 1.73 5.42 21.63
C GLY A 474 2.06 5.44 20.15
N GLY A 475 1.10 5.11 19.28
CA GLY A 475 1.24 5.18 17.83
C GLY A 475 1.73 6.55 17.35
N ASP A 476 2.49 6.55 16.26
CA ASP A 476 3.21 7.70 15.70
C ASP A 476 4.13 8.43 16.71
N GLY A 477 4.48 7.79 17.83
CA GLY A 477 5.30 8.36 18.89
C GLY A 477 4.53 9.14 19.97
N HIS A 478 3.19 9.15 19.94
CA HIS A 478 2.35 9.89 20.89
C HIS A 478 2.17 9.19 22.24
N THR A 479 3.24 9.10 23.03
CA THR A 479 3.23 8.32 24.30
C THR A 479 2.39 8.95 25.42
N TRP A 480 1.99 10.21 25.30
CA TRP A 480 1.28 10.91 26.39
C TRP A 480 -0.19 10.51 26.54
N PHE A 481 -0.86 10.07 25.47
CA PHE A 481 -2.23 9.56 25.57
C PHE A 481 -2.31 8.36 26.53
N GLY A 482 -1.37 7.43 26.44
CA GLY A 482 -1.30 6.24 27.29
C GLY A 482 -0.95 6.51 28.77
N LYS A 483 -0.60 7.74 29.13
CA LYS A 483 -0.35 8.16 30.53
C LYS A 483 -1.57 8.76 31.21
N GLY A 484 -2.68 8.89 30.49
CA GLY A 484 -3.94 9.36 31.04
C GLY A 484 -4.65 8.30 31.89
N THR A 485 -5.79 8.71 32.45
CA THR A 485 -6.63 7.87 33.31
C THR A 485 -8.04 7.72 32.74
N ASN A 486 -8.89 6.90 33.38
CA ASN A 486 -10.30 6.73 33.02
C ASN A 486 -10.54 6.41 31.53
N VAL A 487 -9.69 5.55 30.97
CA VAL A 487 -9.80 5.13 29.58
C VAL A 487 -11.11 4.36 29.36
N VAL A 488 -11.91 4.82 28.40
CA VAL A 488 -13.11 4.14 27.91
C VAL A 488 -13.01 3.93 26.41
N TYR A 489 -13.46 2.76 25.94
CA TYR A 489 -13.50 2.38 24.52
C TYR A 489 -14.93 2.49 24.01
N GLY A 490 -15.08 2.95 22.77
CA GLY A 490 -16.36 2.99 22.06
C GLY A 490 -16.33 2.14 20.79
N ASP A 491 -16.88 2.71 19.72
CA ASP A 491 -17.06 2.05 18.43
C ASP A 491 -15.87 2.30 17.49
N ILE A 492 -15.90 1.65 16.33
CA ILE A 492 -14.91 1.82 15.27
C ILE A 492 -15.01 3.22 14.66
N GLU A 493 -13.85 3.84 14.43
CA GLU A 493 -13.73 5.23 13.94
C GLU A 493 -14.56 5.53 12.69
N VAL A 494 -14.53 4.63 11.69
CA VAL A 494 -15.20 4.85 10.40
C VAL A 494 -16.72 4.87 10.55
N ASP A 495 -17.27 4.09 11.47
CA ASP A 495 -18.71 4.03 11.71
C ASP A 495 -19.20 5.27 12.45
N ALA A 496 -18.44 5.73 13.45
CA ALA A 496 -18.73 6.97 14.17
C ALA A 496 -18.68 8.19 13.23
N VAL A 497 -17.65 8.29 12.38
CA VAL A 497 -17.55 9.38 11.39
C VAL A 497 -18.64 9.27 10.33
N ALA A 498 -19.02 8.06 9.89
CA ALA A 498 -20.15 7.86 8.96
C ALA A 498 -21.47 8.35 9.57
N ALA A 499 -21.70 8.09 10.85
CA ALA A 499 -22.90 8.55 11.56
C ALA A 499 -22.92 10.09 11.64
N TYR A 500 -21.78 10.72 11.97
CA TYR A 500 -21.63 12.18 11.95
C TYR A 500 -21.94 12.77 10.56
N MET A 501 -21.34 12.21 9.50
CA MET A 501 -21.61 12.67 8.13
C MET A 501 -23.09 12.54 7.75
N THR A 502 -23.76 11.48 8.23
CA THR A 502 -25.18 11.26 7.95
C THR A 502 -26.05 12.30 8.64
N ALA A 503 -25.74 12.62 9.90
CA ALA A 503 -26.49 13.60 10.69
C ALA A 503 -26.31 15.05 10.21
N HIS A 504 -25.14 15.39 9.65
CA HIS A 504 -24.77 16.77 9.28
C HIS A 504 -24.77 17.04 7.77
N SER A 505 -25.34 16.14 6.97
CA SER A 505 -25.39 16.30 5.51
C SER A 505 -26.31 17.45 5.07
N PRO A 506 -25.92 18.33 4.12
CA PRO A 506 -24.62 18.36 3.44
C PRO A 506 -23.53 19.09 4.25
N LEU A 507 -22.32 18.54 4.26
CA LEU A 507 -21.16 19.10 4.96
C LEU A 507 -20.36 20.05 4.06
N ASP A 508 -19.79 21.10 4.67
CA ASP A 508 -18.82 22.01 4.02
C ASP A 508 -17.61 22.24 4.94
N PRO A 509 -16.81 21.20 5.27
CA PRO A 509 -15.68 21.33 6.18
C PRO A 509 -14.58 22.22 5.58
N LYS A 510 -13.96 23.07 6.41
CA LYS A 510 -12.95 24.05 5.98
C LYS A 510 -11.72 23.99 6.88
N VAL A 511 -10.64 24.60 6.41
CA VAL A 511 -9.52 25.02 7.25
C VAL A 511 -9.99 26.21 8.09
N GLU A 512 -9.81 26.16 9.40
CA GLU A 512 -10.34 27.13 10.38
C GLU A 512 -9.24 27.76 11.25
N GLY A 513 -7.97 27.47 10.92
CA GLY A 513 -6.82 27.88 11.72
C GLY A 513 -6.79 27.18 13.08
N ARG A 514 -7.22 25.91 13.13
CA ARG A 514 -7.07 25.06 14.32
C ARG A 514 -5.61 24.73 14.60
N ILE A 515 -4.76 24.69 13.57
CA ILE A 515 -3.32 24.41 13.71
C ILE A 515 -2.57 25.46 12.91
N THR A 516 -1.74 26.27 13.58
CA THR A 516 -0.98 27.35 12.91
C THR A 516 0.50 27.28 13.24
N GLN A 517 1.35 27.16 12.21
CA GLN A 517 2.79 27.34 12.34
C GLN A 517 3.15 28.82 12.15
N ARG A 518 3.94 29.41 13.06
CA ARG A 518 4.42 30.80 13.03
C ARG A 518 5.93 30.92 12.87
#